data_AF-A0A922XBM5-F1
#
_entry.id   AF-A0A922XBM5-F1
#
_cell.length_a   1.000
_cell.length_b   1.000
_cell.length_c   1.000
_cell.angle_alpha   90.00
_cell.angle_beta   90.00
_cell.angle_gamma   90.00
#
_symmetry.space_group_name_H-M   'P 1'
#
loop_
_entity.id
_entity.type
_entity.pdbx_description
1 polymer ?
#
loop_
_entity_poly.entity_id
_entity_poly.type
_entity_poly.pdbx_seq_one_letter_code
_entity_poly.pdbx_strand_id
1 'polypeptide(L)'
;MPDELPITIRHLATVGWQVLLDGDQWHTCRKEQDARYISHNVLIADAVLKGERTGKEVARELDEAVVMIGHQVGECAAGRLMKEAAAMARGEARPLATQASEVVDAN
;
A
#
# COMPACT_ATOMS: atom_id res chain seq x y z
N MET A 1 6.35 17.01 5.97
CA MET A 1 6.63 16.71 4.55
C MET A 1 5.90 15.42 4.24
N PRO A 2 5.30 15.20 3.05
CA PRO A 2 4.82 13.88 2.74
C PRO A 2 6.07 13.01 2.56
N ASP A 3 6.32 12.09 3.48
CA ASP A 3 7.34 11.09 3.27
C ASP A 3 6.88 10.26 2.07
N GLU A 4 7.48 10.50 0.89
CA GLU A 4 7.35 9.62 -0.27
C GLU A 4 7.88 8.28 0.17
N LEU A 5 7.03 7.25 0.18
CA LEU A 5 7.49 5.89 0.40
C LEU A 5 8.60 5.61 -0.62
N PRO A 6 9.84 5.31 -0.19
CA PRO A 6 10.92 5.06 -1.13
C PRO A 6 10.64 3.73 -1.83
N ILE A 7 10.05 3.81 -3.01
CA ILE A 7 9.81 2.66 -3.88
C ILE A 7 10.93 2.61 -4.92
N THR A 8 11.72 1.55 -4.88
CA THR A 8 12.82 1.36 -5.84
C THR A 8 12.56 0.12 -6.68
N ILE A 9 12.60 0.27 -8.01
CA ILE A 9 12.57 -0.85 -8.95
C ILE A 9 13.96 -1.02 -9.54
N ARG A 10 14.44 -2.27 -9.61
CA ARG A 10 15.69 -2.60 -10.31
C ARG A 10 15.54 -3.88 -11.13
N HIS A 11 16.46 -4.06 -12.07
CA HIS A 11 16.63 -5.33 -12.78
C HIS A 11 18.03 -5.88 -12.48
N LEU A 12 18.10 -7.13 -12.03
CA LEU A 12 19.34 -7.85 -11.83
C LEU A 12 19.38 -9.04 -12.78
N ALA A 13 20.44 -9.15 -13.58
CA ALA A 13 20.55 -10.19 -14.62
C ALA A 13 20.41 -11.63 -14.07
N THR A 14 20.77 -11.86 -12.80
CA THR A 14 20.75 -13.18 -12.15
C THR A 14 19.41 -13.53 -11.49
N VAL A 15 18.56 -12.54 -11.20
CA VAL A 15 17.36 -12.72 -10.36
C VAL A 15 16.10 -12.15 -10.99
N GLY A 16 16.22 -11.29 -12.02
CA GLY A 16 15.12 -10.64 -12.70
C GLY A 16 14.76 -9.27 -12.10
N TRP A 17 13.50 -8.88 -12.27
CA TRP A 17 12.99 -7.60 -11.78
C TRP A 17 12.75 -7.66 -10.28
N GLN A 18 13.09 -6.59 -9.56
CA GLN A 18 12.87 -6.51 -8.13
C GLN A 18 12.27 -5.17 -7.73
N VAL A 19 11.47 -5.19 -6.68
CA VAL A 19 10.89 -3.99 -6.05
C VAL A 19 11.27 -3.96 -4.57
N LEU A 20 11.71 -2.80 -4.10
CA LEU A 20 11.93 -2.46 -2.70
C LEU A 20 10.83 -1.50 -2.28
N LEU A 21 10.18 -1.79 -1.15
CA LEU A 21 9.06 -1.03 -0.63
C LEU A 21 9.39 -0.59 0.79
N ASP A 22 9.55 0.72 0.99
CA ASP A 22 9.63 1.35 2.32
C ASP A 22 10.57 0.65 3.32
N GLY A 23 11.82 0.41 2.93
CA GLY A 23 12.82 -0.19 3.82
C GLY A 23 12.63 -1.67 4.16
N ASP A 24 11.68 -2.36 3.52
CA ASP A 24 11.51 -3.82 3.59
C ASP A 24 12.66 -4.56 2.85
N GLN A 25 12.49 -5.85 2.61
CA GLN A 25 13.35 -6.65 1.73
C GLN A 25 13.03 -6.45 0.23
N TRP A 26 13.98 -6.83 -0.63
CA TRP A 26 13.77 -6.89 -2.08
C TRP A 26 12.84 -8.05 -2.43
N HIS A 27 11.78 -7.75 -3.18
CA HIS A 27 10.85 -8.75 -3.71
C HIS A 27 11.12 -8.97 -5.19
N THR A 28 11.23 -10.23 -5.61
CA THR A 28 11.45 -10.58 -7.03
C THR A 28 10.13 -10.71 -7.77
N CYS A 29 10.04 -10.05 -8.92
CA CYS A 29 8.90 -10.06 -9.83
C CYS A 29 9.27 -10.81 -11.13
N ARG A 30 8.28 -11.46 -11.75
CA ARG A 30 8.51 -12.23 -12.99
C ARG A 30 8.77 -11.31 -14.18
N LYS A 31 8.11 -10.16 -14.23
CA LYS A 31 8.24 -9.16 -15.31
C LYS A 31 8.35 -7.74 -14.74
N GLU A 32 8.87 -6.82 -15.55
CA GLU A 32 8.92 -5.39 -15.23
C GLU A 32 7.53 -4.81 -14.95
N GLN A 33 6.54 -5.23 -15.74
CA GLN A 33 5.16 -4.79 -15.62
C GLN A 33 4.59 -5.13 -14.24
N ASP A 34 4.94 -6.29 -13.68
CA ASP A 34 4.50 -6.69 -12.35
C ASP A 34 5.13 -5.77 -11.29
N ALA A 35 6.44 -5.50 -11.39
CA ALA A 35 7.13 -4.59 -10.47
C ALA A 35 6.53 -3.18 -10.50
N ARG A 36 6.23 -2.67 -11.71
CA ARG A 36 5.58 -1.37 -11.89
C ARG A 36 4.16 -1.35 -11.34
N TYR A 37 3.37 -2.39 -11.62
CA TYR A 37 2.00 -2.48 -11.10
C TYR A 37 1.97 -2.52 -9.57
N ILE A 38 2.89 -3.28 -8.95
CA ILE A 38 3.03 -3.34 -7.50
C ILE A 38 3.39 -1.96 -6.94
N SER A 39 4.38 -1.30 -7.53
CA SER A 39 4.78 0.06 -7.09
C SER A 39 3.63 1.05 -7.14
N HIS A 40 2.82 1.00 -8.21
CA HIS A 40 1.69 1.89 -8.39
C HIS A 40 0.63 1.69 -7.30
N ASN A 41 0.25 0.44 -7.03
CA ASN A 41 -0.76 0.13 -6.03
C ASN A 41 -0.28 0.38 -4.59
N VAL A 42 1.03 0.36 -4.34
CA VAL A 42 1.58 0.76 -3.03
C VAL A 42 1.37 2.26 -2.80
N LEU A 43 1.58 3.10 -3.82
CA LEU A 43 1.30 4.54 -3.73
C LEU A 43 -0.20 4.82 -3.50
N ILE A 44 -1.08 4.05 -4.14
CA ILE A 44 -2.52 4.16 -3.91
C ILE A 44 -2.86 3.78 -2.47
N ALA A 45 -2.33 2.66 -1.99
CA ALA A 45 -2.58 2.20 -0.64
C ALA A 45 -2.07 3.22 0.40
N ASP A 46 -0.89 3.80 0.21
CA ASP A 46 -0.37 4.88 1.06
C ASP A 46 -1.27 6.10 1.10
N ALA A 47 -1.74 6.57 -0.07
CA ALA A 47 -2.69 7.68 -0.15
C ALA A 47 -4.01 7.35 0.59
N VAL A 48 -4.45 6.09 0.56
CA VAL A 48 -5.61 5.64 1.34
C VAL A 48 -5.33 5.65 2.84
N LEU A 49 -4.18 5.15 3.29
CA LEU A 49 -3.79 5.15 4.70
C LEU A 49 -3.63 6.58 5.26
N LYS A 50 -3.19 7.52 4.43
CA LYS A 50 -3.13 8.95 4.74
C LYS A 50 -4.50 9.65 4.70
N GLY A 51 -5.56 8.94 4.29
CA GLY A 51 -6.92 9.47 4.18
C GLY A 51 -7.14 10.37 2.95
N GLU A 52 -6.22 10.40 2.01
CA GLU A 52 -6.28 11.21 0.79
C GLU A 52 -7.15 10.56 -0.29
N ARG A 53 -7.33 9.24 -0.24
CA ARG A 53 -8.21 8.48 -1.13
C ARG A 53 -9.10 7.53 -0.33
N THR A 54 -10.39 7.45 -0.67
CA THR A 54 -11.34 6.52 -0.04
C THR A 54 -12.38 6.06 -1.06
N GLY A 55 -13.18 5.06 -0.70
CA GLY A 55 -14.33 4.61 -1.50
C GLY A 55 -14.22 3.18 -2.00
N LYS A 56 -15.38 2.62 -2.39
CA LYS A 56 -15.52 1.21 -2.79
C LYS A 56 -14.70 0.86 -4.04
N GLU A 57 -14.54 1.80 -4.96
CA GLU A 57 -13.76 1.59 -6.19
C GLU A 57 -12.27 1.46 -5.90
N VAL A 58 -11.74 2.32 -5.02
CA VAL A 58 -10.35 2.24 -4.56
C VAL A 58 -10.10 0.95 -3.78
N ALA A 59 -11.04 0.56 -2.91
CA ALA A 59 -10.93 -0.70 -2.19
C ALA A 59 -10.90 -1.92 -3.14
N ARG A 60 -11.75 -1.91 -4.17
CA ARG A 60 -11.79 -2.98 -5.19
C ARG A 60 -10.48 -3.06 -5.99
N GLU A 61 -9.94 -1.91 -6.39
CA GLU A 61 -8.64 -1.82 -7.07
C GLU A 61 -7.52 -2.44 -6.23
N LEU A 62 -7.49 -2.12 -4.92
CA LEU A 62 -6.51 -2.67 -4.00
C LEU A 62 -6.71 -4.18 -3.75
N ASP A 63 -7.96 -4.67 -3.65
CA ASP A 63 -8.22 -6.12 -3.53
C ASP A 63 -7.74 -6.89 -4.78
N GLU A 64 -7.98 -6.34 -5.97
CA GLU A 64 -7.49 -6.92 -7.23
C GLU A 64 -5.96 -6.97 -7.27
N ALA A 65 -5.31 -5.91 -6.79
CA ALA A 65 -3.86 -5.85 -6.68
C ALA A 65 -3.31 -6.90 -5.69
N VAL A 66 -3.97 -7.10 -4.56
CA VAL A 66 -3.61 -8.13 -3.56
C VAL A 66 -3.67 -9.53 -4.16
N VAL A 67 -4.72 -9.85 -4.91
CA VAL A 67 -4.85 -11.16 -5.59
C VAL A 67 -3.70 -11.35 -6.58
N MET A 68 -3.40 -10.33 -7.38
CA MET A 68 -2.33 -10.38 -8.37
C MET A 68 -0.96 -10.61 -7.70
N ILE A 69 -0.67 -9.85 -6.62
CA ILE A 69 0.56 -9.99 -5.84
C ILE A 69 0.69 -11.40 -5.25
N GLY A 70 -0.39 -11.93 -4.66
CA GLY A 70 -0.40 -13.28 -4.11
C GLY A 70 -0.03 -14.34 -5.16
N HIS A 71 -0.49 -14.19 -6.41
CA HIS A 71 -0.15 -15.10 -7.49
C HIS A 71 1.28 -14.93 -8.03
N GLN A 72 1.82 -13.71 -8.04
CA GLN A 72 3.11 -13.42 -8.66
C GLN A 72 4.29 -13.54 -7.68
N VAL A 73 4.13 -13.03 -6.47
CA VAL A 73 5.19 -12.81 -5.46
C VAL A 73 4.90 -13.55 -4.15
N GLY A 74 3.64 -13.94 -3.89
CA GLY A 74 3.23 -14.59 -2.66
C GLY A 74 2.90 -13.60 -1.54
N GLU A 75 3.01 -14.02 -0.28
CA GLU A 75 2.77 -13.15 0.87
C GLU A 75 3.95 -12.19 1.11
N CYS A 76 3.72 -10.89 0.93
CA CYS A 76 4.73 -9.85 1.13
C CYS A 76 4.15 -8.63 1.87
N ALA A 77 5.02 -7.70 2.29
CA ALA A 77 4.60 -6.48 2.97
C ALA A 77 3.66 -5.62 2.11
N ALA A 78 3.90 -5.53 0.79
CA ALA A 78 3.03 -4.85 -0.16
C ALA A 78 1.58 -5.36 -0.08
N GLY A 79 1.42 -6.69 -0.11
CA GLY A 79 0.10 -7.32 -0.05
C GLY A 79 -0.60 -7.08 1.28
N ARG A 80 0.14 -7.00 2.39
CA ARG A 80 -0.44 -6.65 3.71
C ARG A 80 -0.89 -5.20 3.76
N LEU A 81 -0.05 -4.28 3.29
CA LEU A 81 -0.34 -2.85 3.23
C LEU A 81 -1.57 -2.56 2.34
N MET A 82 -1.67 -3.22 1.18
CA MET A 82 -2.86 -3.08 0.32
C MET A 82 -4.13 -3.66 0.93
N LYS A 83 -4.05 -4.79 1.66
CA LYS A 83 -5.20 -5.34 2.40
C LYS A 83 -5.72 -4.38 3.46
N GLU A 84 -4.80 -3.78 4.23
CA GLU A 84 -5.12 -2.79 5.25
C GLU A 84 -5.74 -1.52 4.64
N ALA A 85 -5.11 -0.99 3.59
CA ALA A 85 -5.64 0.13 2.85
C ALA A 85 -7.01 -0.16 2.23
N ALA A 86 -7.25 -1.35 1.66
CA ALA A 86 -8.56 -1.72 1.14
C ALA A 86 -9.65 -1.70 2.22
N ALA A 87 -9.34 -2.20 3.43
CA ALA A 87 -10.26 -2.14 4.57
C ALA A 87 -10.51 -0.68 5.02
N MET A 88 -9.48 0.17 5.04
CA MET A 88 -9.64 1.60 5.32
C MET A 88 -10.48 2.31 4.26
N ALA A 89 -10.25 2.05 2.97
CA ALA A 89 -11.02 2.63 1.88
C ALA A 89 -12.51 2.24 1.93
N ARG A 90 -12.84 1.05 2.46
CA ARG A 90 -14.22 0.61 2.73
C ARG A 90 -14.86 1.30 3.94
N GLY A 91 -14.07 1.96 4.79
CA GLY A 91 -14.51 2.46 6.09
C GLY A 91 -14.65 1.37 7.15
N GLU A 92 -14.09 0.17 6.91
CA GLU A 92 -14.09 -0.95 7.86
C GLU A 92 -13.02 -0.77 8.94
N ALA A 93 -11.90 -0.13 8.57
CA ALA A 93 -10.87 0.30 9.50
C ALA A 93 -11.05 1.78 9.83
N ARG A 94 -11.48 2.06 11.07
CA ARG A 94 -11.54 3.43 11.59
C ARG A 94 -10.11 3.98 11.67
N PRO A 95 -9.80 5.15 11.09
CA PRO A 95 -8.48 5.74 11.28
C PRO A 95 -8.25 5.98 12.77
N LEU A 96 -7.10 5.53 13.28
CA LEU A 96 -6.56 5.95 14.56
C LEU A 96 -6.10 7.42 14.45
N ALA A 97 -7.06 8.32 14.23
CA ALA A 97 -6.85 9.75 14.28
C ALA A 97 -7.79 10.34 15.34
N THR A 98 -7.19 10.60 16.51
CA THR A 98 -7.47 11.80 17.31
C THR A 98 -8.78 11.82 18.11
N GLN A 99 -8.86 10.99 19.15
CA GLN A 99 -9.43 11.46 20.43
C GLN A 99 -8.42 12.38 21.10
N ALA A 100 -8.19 13.58 20.55
CA ALA A 100 -7.64 14.67 21.32
C ALA A 100 -8.84 15.46 21.85
N SER A 101 -9.22 15.15 23.09
CA SER A 101 -10.02 15.96 24.01
C SER A 101 -10.72 17.19 23.43
N GLU A 102 -11.99 17.05 23.09
CA GLU A 102 -12.97 18.05 23.52
C GLU A 102 -13.00 18.00 25.06
N VAL A 103 -12.27 18.90 25.72
CA VAL A 103 -12.67 19.36 27.05
C VAL A 103 -13.08 20.82 26.90
N VAL A 104 -14.35 20.93 26.54
CA VAL A 104 -15.33 21.98 26.87
C VAL A 104 -14.78 23.13 27.73
N ASP A 105 -14.90 24.34 27.16
CA ASP A 105 -14.97 25.60 27.89
C ASP A 105 -15.99 25.51 29.04
N ALA A 106 -15.50 25.55 30.28
CA ALA A 106 -16.30 25.91 31.45
C ALA A 106 -15.39 26.33 32.62
N ASN A 107 -14.86 27.56 32.58
CA ASN A 107 -14.99 28.56 33.66
C ASN A 107 -14.38 29.91 33.27
#